data_AF-A0A2V6CME2-F1
#
_entry.id   AF-A0A2V6CME2-F1
#
_cell.length_a   1.000
_cell.length_b   1.000
_cell.length_c   1.000
_cell.angle_alpha   90.00
_cell.angle_beta   90.00
_cell.angle_gamma   90.00
#
_symmetry.space_group_name_H-M   'P 1'
#
loop_
_entity.id
_entity.type
_entity.pdbx_description
1 polymer ?
#
loop_
_entity_poly.entity_id
_entity_poly.type
_entity_poly.pdbx_seq_one_letter_code
_entity_poly.pdbx_strand_id
1 'polypeptide(L)' 'MRIPQLNLLPDVAQRAEWARLLEMNYTTLARAEERGEIKGHRPTGRSVVYTKDTILGWIAPSLVGKSK' A
#
# COMPACT_ATOMS: atom_id res chain seq x y z
N MET A 1 -5.24 14.45 -0.17
CA MET A 1 -5.86 13.14 0.13
C MET A 1 -5.86 12.98 1.65
N ARG A 2 -7.04 13.00 2.30
CA ARG A 2 -7.15 12.73 3.75
C ARG A 2 -7.35 11.22 3.89
N ILE A 3 -6.45 10.52 4.58
CA ILE A 3 -6.61 9.10 4.91
C ILE A 3 -7.31 9.06 6.27
N PRO A 4 -8.65 8.91 6.34
CA PRO A 4 -9.39 9.27 7.55
C PRO A 4 -9.22 8.27 8.70
N GLN A 5 -8.52 7.15 8.48
CA GLN A 5 -8.52 6.03 9.42
C GLN A 5 -7.21 5.23 9.38
N LEU A 6 -6.07 5.92 9.55
CA LEU A 6 -4.75 5.26 9.56
C LEU A 6 -4.68 4.11 10.59
N ASN A 7 -5.42 4.21 11.71
CA ASN A 7 -5.50 3.19 12.75
C ASN A 7 -6.36 1.96 12.38
N LEU A 8 -7.14 2.01 11.29
CA LEU A 8 -8.00 0.90 10.84
C LEU A 8 -7.43 0.18 9.62
N LEU A 9 -6.26 0.60 9.13
CA LEU A 9 -5.56 -0.08 8.05
C LEU A 9 -4.81 -1.31 8.58
N PRO A 10 -4.92 -2.48 7.92
CA PRO A 10 -4.22 -3.69 8.30
C PRO A 10 -2.71 -3.52 8.11
N ASP A 11 -1.91 -4.25 8.89
CA ASP A 11 -0.45 -4.25 8.74
C ASP A 11 0.01 -4.90 7.43
N VAL A 12 -0.73 -5.91 6.95
CA VAL A 12 -0.47 -6.64 5.71
C VAL A 12 -1.80 -6.95 5.02
N ALA A 13 -1.89 -6.63 3.73
CA ALA A 13 -3.08 -6.90 2.92
C ALA A 13 -2.72 -7.14 1.45
N GLN A 14 -3.64 -7.78 0.72
CA GLN A 14 -3.53 -7.96 -0.72
C GLN A 14 -3.83 -6.66 -1.47
N ARG A 15 -3.43 -6.60 -2.75
CA ARG A 15 -3.65 -5.42 -3.61
C ARG A 15 -5.11 -4.97 -3.65
N ALA A 16 -6.04 -5.92 -3.81
CA ALA A 16 -7.47 -5.64 -3.91
C ALA A 16 -8.00 -5.00 -2.62
N GLU A 17 -7.55 -5.49 -1.47
CA GLU A 17 -7.95 -4.94 -0.17
C GLU A 17 -7.38 -3.54 0.03
N TRP A 18 -6.11 -3.30 -0.31
CA TRP A 18 -5.52 -1.96 -0.28
C TRP A 18 -6.25 -0.97 -1.20
N ALA A 19 -6.61 -1.40 -2.41
CA ALA A 19 -7.36 -0.57 -3.34
C ALA A 19 -8.73 -0.17 -2.77
N ARG A 20 -9.42 -1.12 -2.11
CA ARG A 20 -10.70 -0.90 -1.45
C ARG A 20 -10.58 0.07 -0.26
N LEU A 21 -9.63 -0.18 0.64
CA LEU A 21 -9.44 0.61 1.86
C LEU A 21 -9.01 2.04 1.59
N LEU A 22 -8.28 2.26 0.49
CA LEU A 22 -7.78 3.58 0.10
C LEU A 22 -8.65 4.24 -0.97
N GLU A 23 -9.83 3.67 -1.24
CA GLU A 23 -10.80 4.17 -2.23
C GLU A 23 -10.14 4.51 -3.58
N MET A 24 -9.22 3.66 -4.03
CA MET A 24 -8.44 3.86 -5.25
C MET A 24 -8.69 2.77 -6.28
N ASN A 25 -8.42 3.09 -7.54
CA ASN A 25 -8.49 2.13 -8.62
C ASN A 25 -7.43 1.02 -8.41
N TYR A 26 -7.84 -0.24 -8.50
CA TYR A 26 -6.95 -1.40 -8.41
C TYR A 26 -5.73 -1.31 -9.36
N THR A 27 -5.94 -0.76 -10.57
CA THR A 27 -4.87 -0.59 -11.57
C THR A 27 -3.77 0.37 -11.12
N THR A 28 -4.06 1.27 -10.18
CA THR A 28 -3.09 2.22 -9.63
C THR A 28 -1.95 1.50 -8.91
N LEU A 29 -2.28 0.55 -8.02
CA LEU A 29 -1.28 -0.26 -7.32
C LEU A 29 -0.56 -1.23 -8.25
N ALA A 30 -1.27 -1.75 -9.27
CA ALA A 30 -0.65 -2.61 -10.27
C ALA A 30 0.44 -1.86 -11.06
N ARG A 31 0.13 -0.65 -11.55
CA ARG A 31 1.10 0.20 -12.26
C ARG A 31 2.26 0.65 -11.37
N ALA A 32 2.00 0.95 -10.10
CA ALA A 32 3.04 1.31 -9.15
C ALA A 32 4.04 0.15 -8.94
N GLU A 33 3.55 -1.08 -8.89
CA GLU A 33 4.39 -2.28 -8.83
C GLU A 33 5.16 -2.50 -10.15
N GLU A 34 4.50 -2.37 -11.31
CA GLU A 34 5.15 -2.49 -12.63
C GLU A 34 6.27 -1.47 -12.84
N ARG A 35 6.12 -0.27 -12.29
CA ARG A 35 7.14 0.79 -12.30
C ARG A 35 8.21 0.61 -11.23
N GLY A 36 8.07 -0.39 -10.35
CA GLY A 36 9.01 -0.66 -9.27
C GLY A 36 8.95 0.31 -8.09
N GLU A 37 7.89 1.13 -7.99
CA GLU A 37 7.70 2.11 -6.92
C GLU A 37 7.32 1.45 -5.58
N ILE A 38 6.59 0.32 -5.66
CA ILE A 38 6.25 -0.52 -4.51
C ILE A 38 6.64 -1.96 -4.80
N LYS A 39 6.96 -2.72 -3.74
CA LYS A 39 7.24 -4.16 -3.84
C LYS A 39 6.35 -4.92 -2.87
N GLY A 40 5.64 -5.91 -3.39
CA GLY A 40 4.89 -6.85 -2.55
C GLY A 40 5.72 -8.06 -2.17
N HIS A 41 5.35 -8.69 -1.05
CA HIS A 41 5.95 -9.93 -0.55
C HIS A 41 5.03 -11.12 -0.83
N ARG A 42 5.60 -12.33 -0.95
CA ARG A 42 4.83 -13.58 -1.09
C ARG A 42 5.13 -14.49 0.12
N PRO A 43 4.31 -14.44 1.19
CA PRO A 43 4.60 -15.19 2.42
C PRO A 43 4.53 -16.72 2.23
N THR A 44 3.62 -17.22 1.39
CA THR A 44 3.41 -18.67 1.19
C THR A 44 3.10 -19.04 -0.26
N GLY A 45 3.54 -18.21 -1.22
CA GLY A 45 3.43 -18.49 -2.67
C GLY A 45 2.04 -18.33 -3.29
N ARG A 46 0.97 -18.14 -2.51
CA ARG A 46 -0.40 -18.05 -3.04
C ARG A 46 -0.86 -16.66 -3.47
N SER A 47 -0.31 -15.58 -2.91
CA SER A 47 -0.68 -14.21 -3.30
C SER A 47 0.40 -13.21 -2.92
N VAL A 48 0.49 -12.12 -3.67
CA VAL A 48 1.32 -10.95 -3.33
C VAL A 48 0.58 -10.11 -2.30
N VAL A 49 1.25 -9.78 -1.20
CA VAL A 49 0.76 -8.90 -0.14
C VAL A 49 1.67 -7.70 0.02
N TYR A 50 1.12 -6.60 0.52
CA TYR A 50 1.83 -5.35 0.74
C TYR A 50 1.67 -4.94 2.19
N THR A 51 2.76 -4.44 2.79
CA THR A 51 2.73 -3.93 4.15
C THR A 51 2.14 -2.52 4.17
N LYS A 52 1.61 -2.14 5.32
CA LYS A 52 1.11 -0.79 5.59
C LYS A 52 2.16 0.27 5.31
N ASP A 53 3.40 0.10 5.79
CA ASP A 53 4.49 1.03 5.54
C ASP A 53 4.80 1.21 4.06
N THR A 54 4.85 0.12 3.28
CA THR A 54 5.11 0.21 1.83
C THR A 54 4.03 1.03 1.13
N ILE A 55 2.76 0.79 1.46
CA ILE A 55 1.65 1.48 0.81
C ILE A 55 1.55 2.94 1.27
N LEU A 56 1.63 3.20 2.58
CA LEU A 56 1.59 4.54 3.13
C LEU A 56 2.77 5.40 2.68
N GLY A 57 3.98 4.82 2.62
CA GLY A 57 5.18 5.50 2.13
C GLY A 57 5.07 5.89 0.66
N TRP A 58 4.31 5.14 -0.14
CA TRP A 58 4.07 5.46 -1.55
C TRP A 58 2.96 6.50 -1.75
N ILE A 59 1.79 6.34 -1.10
CA ILE A 59 0.64 7.25 -1.32
C ILE A 59 0.73 8.57 -0.56
N ALA A 60 1.43 8.56 0.58
CA ALA A 60 1.52 9.67 1.50
C ALA A 60 2.93 9.75 2.09
N PRO A 61 3.97 9.98 1.27
CA PRO A 61 5.36 10.04 1.72
C PRO A 61 5.60 11.12 2.79
N SER A 62 4.72 12.12 2.89
CA SER A 62 4.76 13.14 3.96
C SER A 62 4.27 12.64 5.33
N LEU A 63 3.52 11.54 5.39
CA LEU A 63 3.07 10.91 6.65
C LEU A 63 4.12 9.95 7.22
N VAL A 64 4.93 9.36 6.34
CA VAL A 64 6.07 8.52 6.72
C VAL A 64 7.28 9.44 6.84
N GLY A 65 7.31 10.23 7.92
CA GLY A 65 8.33 11.24 8.14
C GLY A 65 9.75 10.67 7.97
N LYS A 66 10.45 11.11 6.92
CA LYS A 66 11.90 11.24 7.04
C LYS A 66 12.15 12.48 7.88
N SER A 67 12.24 12.31 9.20
CA SER A 67 13.01 13.24 10.02
C SER A 67 14.41 13.28 9.41
N LYS A 68 14.73 14.44 8.84
CA LYS A 68 16.00 14.74 8.18
C LYS A 68 17.15 14.74 9.20
#